data_AF-A0A1W1XZ17-F1
#
_entry.id   AF-A0A1W1XZ17-F1
#
_cell.length_a   1.000
_cell.length_b   1.000
_cell.length_c   1.000
_cell.angle_alpha   90.00
_cell.angle_beta   90.00
_cell.angle_gamma   90.00
#
_symmetry.space_group_name_H-M   'P 1'
#
loop_
_entity.id
_entity.type
_entity.pdbx_description
1 polymer ?
#
loop_
_entity_poly.entity_id
_entity_poly.type
_entity_poly.pdbx_seq_one_letter_code
_entity_poly.pdbx_strand_id
1 'polypeptide(L)'
;MSGGWGPAQEDAADWQAALPRRYGPSVAMQVVQVLLAVASGLVALGALLLCIVPVGATSPASSAGYLILYAVAALALAWRCCNDAVYSQVTLLPQGICQRTFRGERQLDCRDIAGFRYVTGKGRWLELYAPTGKVLMTIPITFKPDATFEQWLAALPSGMPIAKPITDTSLLVALLIYLLPALGVAAAFSSVLMQQLLFAPLALLPGVALLLARCWPVHFQLAGREGSGRAELAPAMLLSGGLACTLLLVTPYPGLAWYWLAAAALLPTLLLIALAAALLPEVRRIGGIALLLASLLPYCTALLIQANVIFASGTPQLYPVTVDNTYLQHSRGVHVRLVLGAWGSEPAGDDLAMPRELIGNVGPGDKLCVAQYQGALGLGWYEAGRVCASDR
;
A
#
# COMPACT_ATOMS: atom_id res chain seq x y z
N MET A 1 1.35 7.57 -59.75
CA MET A 1 0.69 6.27 -59.49
C MET A 1 -0.24 6.45 -58.29
N SER A 2 -1.46 6.90 -58.57
CA SER A 2 -2.56 7.01 -57.62
C SER A 2 -3.23 5.63 -57.51
N GLY A 3 -2.75 4.80 -56.59
CA GLY A 3 -3.39 3.53 -56.26
C GLY A 3 -4.72 3.82 -55.55
N GLY A 4 -5.82 3.73 -56.29
CA GLY A 4 -7.17 3.87 -55.75
C GLY A 4 -7.45 2.77 -54.73
N TRP A 5 -7.63 3.17 -53.47
CA TRP A 5 -8.22 2.35 -52.42
C TRP A 5 -9.71 2.17 -52.70
N GLY A 6 -10.08 1.12 -53.41
CA GLY A 6 -11.44 0.60 -53.46
C GLY A 6 -11.33 -0.92 -53.60
N PRO A 7 -11.51 -1.67 -52.50
CA PRO A 7 -12.84 -2.08 -52.03
C PRO A 7 -12.92 -2.28 -50.50
N ALA A 8 -13.38 -1.27 -49.74
CA ALA A 8 -13.66 -1.43 -48.30
C ALA A 8 -15.13 -1.09 -47.94
N GLN A 9 -15.97 -0.88 -48.96
CA GLN A 9 -17.32 -0.34 -48.74
C GLN A 9 -18.40 -1.41 -48.56
N GLU A 10 -18.23 -2.63 -49.11
CA GLU A 10 -19.19 -3.73 -48.91
C GLU A 10 -19.05 -4.38 -47.52
N ASP A 11 -17.83 -4.52 -46.98
CA ASP A 11 -17.62 -5.04 -45.61
C ASP A 11 -18.05 -4.04 -44.51
N ALA A 12 -18.28 -2.77 -44.86
CA ALA A 12 -18.61 -1.72 -43.91
C ALA A 12 -20.05 -1.82 -43.35
N ALA A 13 -20.96 -2.49 -44.06
CA ALA A 13 -22.35 -2.63 -43.64
C ALA A 13 -22.55 -3.70 -42.54
N ASP A 14 -21.76 -4.78 -42.60
CA ASP A 14 -21.99 -5.97 -41.75
C ASP A 14 -21.62 -5.72 -40.28
N TRP A 15 -20.59 -4.92 -40.01
CA TRP A 15 -20.15 -4.67 -38.64
C TRP A 15 -21.04 -3.66 -37.91
N GLN A 16 -21.69 -2.74 -38.63
CA GLN A 16 -22.63 -1.77 -38.05
C GLN A 16 -23.89 -2.46 -37.52
N ALA A 17 -24.36 -3.51 -38.20
CA ALA A 17 -25.50 -4.32 -37.76
C ALA A 17 -25.24 -5.07 -36.44
N ALA A 18 -23.96 -5.27 -36.07
CA ALA A 18 -23.56 -5.93 -34.82
C ALA A 18 -23.52 -4.98 -33.60
N LEU A 19 -23.92 -3.71 -33.75
CA LEU A 19 -23.97 -2.72 -32.68
C LEU A 19 -25.38 -2.56 -32.10
N PRO A 20 -25.56 -2.30 -30.79
CA PRO A 20 -24.51 -2.00 -29.81
C PRO A 20 -23.79 -3.25 -29.29
N ARG A 21 -22.47 -3.16 -29.13
CA ARG A 21 -21.64 -4.27 -28.64
C ARG A 21 -20.95 -3.90 -27.33
N ARG A 22 -21.09 -4.75 -26.32
CA ARG A 22 -20.55 -4.52 -24.97
C ARG A 22 -19.27 -5.33 -24.75
N TYR A 23 -18.27 -4.67 -24.20
CA TYR A 23 -16.97 -5.21 -23.83
C TYR A 23 -16.76 -5.03 -22.32
N GLY A 24 -16.77 -6.14 -21.58
CA GLY A 24 -16.39 -6.17 -20.17
C GLY A 24 -14.93 -6.58 -19.98
N PRO A 25 -14.32 -6.32 -18.81
CA PRO A 25 -12.96 -6.76 -18.51
C PRO A 25 -12.81 -8.26 -18.77
N SER A 26 -11.65 -8.65 -19.30
CA SER A 26 -11.29 -10.05 -19.50
C SER A 26 -11.36 -10.81 -18.18
N VAL A 27 -11.65 -12.12 -18.27
CA VAL A 27 -11.71 -13.00 -17.09
C VAL A 27 -10.42 -12.91 -16.27
N ALA A 28 -9.26 -12.87 -16.92
CA ALA A 28 -7.97 -12.72 -16.24
C ALA A 28 -7.90 -11.41 -15.43
N MET A 29 -8.32 -10.28 -16.00
CA MET A 29 -8.32 -9.00 -15.29
C MET A 29 -9.34 -8.97 -14.15
N GLN A 30 -10.53 -9.55 -14.34
CA GLN A 30 -11.54 -9.69 -13.28
C GLN A 30 -10.97 -10.50 -12.11
N VAL A 31 -10.29 -11.62 -12.38
CA VAL A 31 -9.63 -12.43 -11.35
C VAL A 31 -8.57 -11.62 -10.61
N VAL A 32 -7.72 -10.88 -11.32
CA VAL A 32 -6.69 -10.02 -10.69
C VAL A 32 -7.33 -8.96 -9.78
N GLN A 33 -8.38 -8.28 -10.23
CA GLN A 33 -9.08 -7.28 -9.43
C GLN A 33 -9.77 -7.88 -8.20
N VAL A 34 -10.39 -9.05 -8.34
CA VAL A 34 -11.01 -9.78 -7.22
C VAL A 34 -9.95 -10.22 -6.22
N LEU A 35 -8.82 -10.77 -6.66
CA LEU A 35 -7.72 -11.16 -5.78
C LEU A 35 -7.15 -9.95 -5.03
N LEU A 36 -6.95 -8.82 -5.72
CA LEU A 36 -6.50 -7.58 -5.08
C LEU A 36 -7.52 -7.04 -4.06
N ALA A 37 -8.81 -7.15 -4.37
CA ALA A 37 -9.89 -6.78 -3.46
C ALA A 37 -9.90 -7.67 -2.20
N VAL A 38 -9.78 -8.99 -2.37
CA VAL A 38 -9.72 -9.96 -1.26
C VAL A 38 -8.49 -9.70 -0.39
N ALA A 39 -7.31 -9.52 -1.00
CA ALA A 39 -6.09 -9.23 -0.27
C ALA A 39 -6.21 -7.92 0.54
N SER A 40 -6.70 -6.84 -0.08
CA SER A 40 -6.93 -5.56 0.61
C SER A 40 -7.97 -5.69 1.73
N GLY A 41 -9.03 -6.48 1.51
CA GLY A 41 -10.06 -6.75 2.51
C GLY A 41 -9.53 -7.55 3.71
N LEU A 42 -8.68 -8.55 3.47
CA LEU A 42 -8.02 -9.32 4.54
C LEU A 42 -7.06 -8.44 5.34
N VAL A 43 -6.33 -7.54 4.68
CA VAL A 43 -5.47 -6.54 5.35
C VAL A 43 -6.30 -5.61 6.23
N ALA A 44 -7.42 -5.11 5.72
CA ALA A 44 -8.33 -4.28 6.52
C ALA A 44 -8.91 -5.05 7.71
N LEU A 45 -9.34 -6.29 7.50
CA LEU A 45 -9.86 -7.14 8.57
C LEU A 45 -8.79 -7.40 9.63
N GLY A 46 -7.55 -7.69 9.22
CA GLY A 46 -6.42 -7.84 10.14
C GLY A 46 -6.18 -6.58 10.96
N ALA A 47 -6.17 -5.40 10.33
CA ALA A 47 -6.03 -4.12 11.03
C ALA A 47 -7.17 -3.86 12.02
N LEU A 48 -8.42 -4.15 11.65
CA LEU A 48 -9.57 -4.04 12.56
C LEU A 48 -9.52 -5.06 13.69
N LEU A 49 -9.11 -6.30 13.41
CA LEU A 49 -8.95 -7.33 14.44
C LEU A 49 -7.85 -6.91 15.43
N LEU A 50 -6.76 -6.28 14.98
CA LEU A 50 -5.74 -5.72 15.87
C LEU A 50 -6.25 -4.54 16.71
N CYS A 51 -7.26 -3.79 16.26
CA CYS A 51 -7.93 -2.80 17.10
C CYS A 51 -8.79 -3.43 18.20
N ILE A 52 -9.34 -4.62 17.95
CA ILE A 52 -10.37 -5.24 18.80
C ILE A 52 -9.78 -6.30 19.73
N VAL A 53 -8.80 -7.05 19.26
CA VAL A 53 -8.07 -8.07 20.01
C VAL A 53 -6.88 -7.37 20.64
N PRO A 54 -6.87 -7.14 21.96
CA PRO A 54 -5.67 -6.65 22.63
C PRO A 54 -4.59 -7.72 22.50
N VAL A 55 -3.69 -7.57 21.52
CA VAL A 55 -2.54 -8.44 21.35
C VAL A 55 -1.55 -8.10 22.45
N GLY A 56 -1.79 -8.60 23.67
CA GLY A 56 -0.83 -8.77 24.76
C GLY A 56 0.13 -7.61 25.04
N ALA A 57 -0.18 -6.38 24.66
CA ALA A 57 0.71 -5.25 24.72
C ALA A 57 -0.14 -4.02 24.98
N THR A 58 0.40 -3.14 25.80
CA THR A 58 -0.07 -1.83 26.24
C THR A 58 -0.32 -0.86 25.08
N SER A 59 -1.12 -1.24 24.06
CA SER A 59 -1.36 -0.36 22.93
C SER A 59 -2.11 0.87 23.46
N PRO A 60 -1.48 2.07 23.47
CA PRO A 60 -2.17 3.27 23.90
C PRO A 60 -3.32 3.51 22.92
N ALA A 61 -4.43 4.06 23.40
CA ALA A 61 -5.58 4.45 22.56
C ALA A 61 -5.17 5.27 21.31
N SER A 62 -3.97 5.87 21.32
CA SER A 62 -3.37 6.59 20.19
C SER A 62 -3.03 5.72 18.97
N SER A 63 -2.76 4.41 19.11
CA SER A 63 -2.46 3.55 17.95
C SER A 63 -3.71 3.07 17.21
N ALA A 64 -4.84 2.96 17.91
CA ALA A 64 -6.11 2.51 17.34
C ALA A 64 -6.56 3.41 16.19
N GLY A 65 -6.36 4.73 16.29
CA GLY A 65 -6.71 5.67 15.23
C GLY A 65 -5.99 5.39 13.90
N TYR A 66 -4.70 5.03 13.96
CA TYR A 66 -3.92 4.71 12.75
C TYR A 66 -4.36 3.39 12.12
N LEU A 67 -4.62 2.36 12.93
CA LEU A 67 -5.12 1.09 12.44
C LEU A 67 -6.52 1.22 11.81
N ILE A 68 -7.39 2.04 12.39
CA ILE A 68 -8.71 2.34 11.82
C ILE A 68 -8.55 3.07 10.48
N LEU A 69 -7.71 4.12 10.41
CA LEU A 69 -7.47 4.84 9.17
C LEU A 69 -6.93 3.93 8.08
N TYR A 70 -6.01 3.03 8.43
CA TYR A 70 -5.45 2.05 7.50
C TYR A 70 -6.49 1.04 7.03
N ALA A 71 -7.31 0.52 7.95
CA ALA A 71 -8.42 -0.37 7.61
C ALA A 71 -9.42 0.30 6.66
N VAL A 72 -9.77 1.57 6.91
CA VAL A 72 -10.66 2.33 6.02
C VAL A 72 -10.04 2.51 4.64
N ALA A 73 -8.75 2.85 4.55
CA ALA A 73 -8.05 2.98 3.28
C ALA A 73 -8.00 1.65 2.51
N ALA A 74 -7.72 0.53 3.20
CA ALA A 74 -7.68 -0.80 2.61
C ALA A 74 -9.07 -1.29 2.16
N LEU A 75 -10.13 -1.00 2.94
CA LEU A 75 -11.52 -1.26 2.53
C LEU A 75 -11.93 -0.41 1.33
N ALA A 76 -11.55 0.87 1.28
CA ALA A 76 -11.83 1.73 0.14
C ALA A 76 -11.15 1.23 -1.14
N LEU A 77 -9.92 0.70 -1.02
CA LEU A 77 -9.23 0.05 -2.12
C LEU A 77 -9.94 -1.24 -2.55
N ALA A 78 -10.31 -2.11 -1.60
CA ALA A 78 -11.06 -3.34 -1.90
C ALA A 78 -12.39 -3.04 -2.61
N TRP A 79 -13.15 -2.08 -2.09
CA TRP A 79 -14.40 -1.61 -2.66
C TRP A 79 -14.21 -1.08 -4.09
N ARG A 80 -13.16 -0.27 -4.32
CA ARG A 80 -12.81 0.23 -5.64
C ARG A 80 -12.52 -0.92 -6.61
N CYS A 81 -11.69 -1.88 -6.22
CA CYS A 81 -11.35 -3.03 -7.06
C CYS A 81 -12.59 -3.88 -7.42
N CYS A 82 -13.49 -4.14 -6.47
CA CYS A 82 -14.75 -4.82 -6.74
C CYS A 82 -15.62 -4.04 -7.73
N ASN A 83 -15.73 -2.72 -7.55
CA ASN A 83 -16.52 -1.89 -8.46
C ASN A 83 -15.91 -1.82 -9.86
N ASP A 84 -14.59 -1.74 -9.99
CA ASP A 84 -13.93 -1.74 -11.29
C ASP A 84 -14.11 -3.09 -12.00
N ALA A 85 -14.17 -4.21 -11.27
CA ALA A 85 -14.44 -5.53 -11.83
C ALA A 85 -15.89 -5.69 -12.36
N VAL A 86 -16.85 -5.08 -11.68
CA VAL A 86 -18.28 -5.22 -12.01
C VAL A 86 -18.74 -4.18 -13.03
N TYR A 87 -18.33 -2.92 -12.86
CA TYR A 87 -18.91 -1.78 -13.58
C TYR A 87 -18.08 -1.26 -14.74
N SER A 88 -16.80 -1.66 -14.86
CA SER A 88 -15.99 -1.26 -16.02
C SER A 88 -16.54 -1.92 -17.28
N GLN A 89 -17.19 -1.16 -18.15
CA GLN A 89 -17.71 -1.66 -19.42
C GLN A 89 -17.51 -0.62 -20.51
N VAL A 90 -17.21 -1.09 -21.71
CA VAL A 90 -17.13 -0.26 -22.91
C VAL A 90 -18.20 -0.76 -23.87
N THR A 91 -19.10 0.13 -24.29
CA THR A 91 -20.14 -0.17 -25.27
C THR A 91 -19.84 0.59 -26.54
N LEU A 92 -19.62 -0.12 -27.63
CA LEU A 92 -19.61 0.47 -28.96
C LEU A 92 -21.05 0.75 -29.39
N LEU A 93 -21.32 1.99 -29.78
CA LEU A 93 -22.60 2.46 -30.30
C LEU A 93 -22.44 2.77 -31.79
N PRO A 94 -23.51 2.74 -32.59
CA PRO A 94 -23.42 3.08 -34.02
C PRO A 94 -22.83 4.47 -34.29
N GLN A 95 -23.10 5.43 -33.41
CA GLN A 95 -22.68 6.82 -33.54
C GLN A 95 -21.54 7.20 -32.59
N GLY A 96 -20.95 6.25 -31.84
CA GLY A 96 -20.00 6.62 -30.82
C GLY A 96 -19.53 5.48 -29.94
N ILE A 97 -18.98 5.85 -28.80
CA ILE A 97 -18.49 4.93 -27.78
C ILE A 97 -18.94 5.40 -26.41
N CYS A 98 -19.38 4.46 -25.60
CA CYS A 98 -19.78 4.71 -24.23
C CYS A 98 -18.88 3.92 -23.28
N GLN A 99 -18.26 4.63 -22.34
CA GLN A 99 -17.49 4.04 -21.25
C GLN A 99 -18.30 4.18 -19.96
N ARG A 100 -18.70 3.04 -19.39
CA ARG A 100 -19.30 2.97 -18.07
C ARG A 100 -18.22 2.62 -17.05
N THR A 101 -18.17 3.40 -15.98
CA THR A 101 -17.31 3.18 -14.82
C THR A 101 -18.18 3.27 -13.56
N PHE A 102 -17.62 2.94 -12.40
CA PHE A 102 -18.35 3.12 -11.13
C PHE A 102 -18.69 4.59 -10.84
N ARG A 103 -17.97 5.55 -11.43
CA ARG A 103 -18.23 6.99 -11.28
C ARG A 103 -19.36 7.50 -12.17
N GLY A 104 -19.82 6.69 -13.11
CA GLY A 104 -20.84 7.07 -14.08
C GLY A 104 -20.51 6.66 -15.50
N GLU A 105 -21.35 7.14 -16.40
CA GLU A 105 -21.31 6.85 -17.82
C GLU A 105 -20.76 8.07 -18.57
N ARG A 106 -19.81 7.83 -19.48
CA ARG A 106 -19.29 8.84 -20.39
C ARG A 106 -19.48 8.36 -21.81
N GLN A 107 -20.25 9.11 -22.58
CA GLN A 107 -20.46 8.85 -23.99
C GLN A 107 -19.68 9.84 -24.83
N LEU A 108 -19.10 9.38 -25.93
CA LEU A 108 -18.41 10.19 -26.92
C LEU A 108 -18.93 9.86 -28.31
N ASP A 109 -19.29 10.88 -29.07
CA ASP A 109 -19.80 10.76 -30.44
C ASP A 109 -18.64 10.65 -31.43
N CYS A 110 -18.77 9.82 -32.47
CA CYS A 110 -17.76 9.62 -33.50
C CYS A 110 -17.39 10.93 -34.21
N ARG A 111 -18.34 11.87 -34.34
CA ARG A 111 -18.05 13.18 -34.97
C ARG A 111 -17.07 14.04 -34.18
N ASP A 112 -16.97 13.80 -32.87
CA ASP A 112 -16.06 14.54 -31.99
C ASP A 112 -14.65 13.92 -31.98
N ILE A 113 -14.50 12.70 -32.52
CA ILE A 113 -13.24 11.95 -32.54
C ILE A 113 -12.50 12.28 -33.84
N ALA A 114 -11.41 13.05 -33.74
CA ALA A 114 -10.52 13.35 -34.86
C ALA A 114 -9.39 12.34 -35.04
N GLY A 115 -9.18 11.49 -34.05
CA GLY A 115 -8.16 10.45 -34.10
C GLY A 115 -8.13 9.64 -32.81
N PHE A 116 -7.39 8.54 -32.87
CA PHE A 116 -7.18 7.68 -31.72
C PHE A 116 -5.71 7.25 -31.65
N ARG A 117 -5.29 6.80 -30.47
CA ARG A 117 -3.97 6.22 -30.25
C ARG A 117 -4.07 5.04 -29.30
N TYR A 118 -3.45 3.93 -29.68
CA TYR A 118 -3.12 2.86 -28.76
C TYR A 118 -1.90 3.27 -27.93
N VAL A 119 -2.05 3.34 -26.62
CA VAL A 119 -0.95 3.48 -25.69
C VAL A 119 -0.66 2.09 -25.13
N THR A 120 0.28 1.38 -25.73
CA THR A 120 0.77 0.10 -25.23
C THR A 120 1.89 0.40 -24.23
N GLY A 121 1.54 0.37 -22.95
CA GLY A 121 2.44 0.50 -21.79
C GLY A 121 2.10 -0.59 -20.76
N LYS A 122 1.72 -0.24 -19.53
CA LYS A 122 1.29 -1.21 -18.48
C LYS A 122 -0.13 -1.74 -18.63
N GLY A 123 -0.55 -1.89 -19.88
CA GLY A 123 -1.92 -2.07 -20.29
C GLY A 123 -2.10 -1.47 -21.67
N ARG A 124 -3.06 -2.00 -22.41
CA ARG A 124 -3.50 -1.40 -23.66
C ARG A 124 -4.52 -0.33 -23.30
N TRP A 125 -4.25 0.92 -23.62
CA TRP A 125 -5.23 2.00 -23.51
C TRP A 125 -5.55 2.51 -24.90
N LEU A 126 -6.81 2.88 -25.12
CA LEU A 126 -7.24 3.62 -26.29
C LEU A 126 -7.50 5.06 -25.86
N GLU A 127 -6.68 5.98 -26.35
CA GLU A 127 -6.93 7.41 -26.20
C GLU A 127 -7.65 7.92 -27.44
N LEU A 128 -8.76 8.63 -27.24
CA LEU A 128 -9.55 9.27 -28.28
C LEU A 128 -9.32 10.78 -28.20
N TYR A 129 -9.06 11.41 -29.34
CA TYR A 129 -8.62 12.80 -29.45
C TYR A 129 -9.63 13.66 -30.18
N ALA A 130 -9.80 14.89 -29.69
CA ALA A 130 -10.57 15.94 -30.38
C ALA A 130 -9.81 16.50 -31.58
N PRO A 131 -10.48 17.23 -32.50
CA PRO A 131 -9.81 17.97 -33.57
C PRO A 131 -8.75 18.94 -33.07
N THR A 132 -8.87 19.42 -31.82
CA THR A 132 -7.91 20.31 -31.16
C THR A 132 -6.64 19.61 -30.67
N GLY A 133 -6.55 18.28 -30.78
CA GLY A 133 -5.45 17.48 -30.23
C GLY A 133 -5.58 17.17 -28.73
N LYS A 134 -6.67 17.58 -28.08
CA LYS A 134 -6.94 17.27 -26.67
C LYS A 134 -7.50 15.85 -26.52
N VAL A 135 -7.03 15.09 -25.53
CA VAL A 135 -7.61 13.79 -25.16
C VAL A 135 -9.04 14.00 -24.64
N LEU A 136 -10.01 13.37 -25.31
CA LEU A 136 -11.44 13.38 -24.96
C LEU A 136 -11.76 12.27 -23.97
N MET A 137 -11.28 11.06 -24.26
CA MET A 137 -11.59 9.86 -23.49
C MET A 137 -10.40 8.90 -23.52
N THR A 138 -10.12 8.28 -22.37
CA THR A 138 -9.09 7.25 -22.23
C THR A 138 -9.74 5.97 -21.77
N ILE A 139 -9.67 4.95 -22.60
CA ILE A 139 -10.36 3.69 -22.40
C ILE A 139 -9.33 2.61 -22.08
N PRO A 140 -9.34 2.03 -20.87
CA PRO A 140 -8.54 0.85 -20.59
C PRO A 140 -9.07 -0.33 -21.41
N ILE A 141 -8.23 -0.90 -22.26
CA ILE A 141 -8.52 -2.13 -23.00
C ILE A 141 -8.16 -3.30 -22.09
N THR A 142 -9.01 -3.52 -21.09
CA THR A 142 -8.97 -4.70 -20.20
C THR A 142 -9.67 -5.91 -20.81
N PHE A 143 -10.31 -5.74 -21.97
CA PHE A 143 -11.03 -6.75 -22.73
C PHE A 143 -10.19 -7.23 -23.93
N LYS A 144 -10.59 -8.34 -24.55
CA LYS A 144 -9.98 -8.82 -25.80
C LYS A 144 -10.69 -8.13 -26.98
N PRO A 145 -10.02 -7.26 -27.75
CA PRO A 145 -10.62 -6.70 -28.96
C PRO A 145 -10.97 -7.81 -29.94
N ASP A 146 -12.13 -7.68 -30.60
CA ASP A 146 -12.56 -8.55 -31.68
C ASP A 146 -12.57 -7.81 -33.01
N ALA A 147 -12.90 -8.50 -34.09
CA ALA A 147 -12.93 -7.92 -35.43
C ALA A 147 -13.86 -6.70 -35.53
N THR A 148 -15.02 -6.74 -34.86
CA THR A 148 -15.97 -5.62 -34.82
C THR A 148 -15.36 -4.38 -34.16
N PHE A 149 -14.61 -4.57 -33.06
CA PHE A 149 -13.93 -3.46 -32.39
C PHE A 149 -12.87 -2.82 -33.30
N GLU A 150 -12.02 -3.63 -33.92
CA GLU A 150 -10.95 -3.13 -34.80
C GLU A 150 -11.52 -2.47 -36.07
N GLN A 151 -12.63 -2.99 -36.62
CA GLN A 151 -13.34 -2.38 -37.75
C GLN A 151 -13.96 -1.04 -37.38
N TRP A 152 -14.63 -0.93 -36.22
CA TRP A 152 -15.14 0.35 -35.72
C TRP A 152 -14.00 1.36 -35.55
N LEU A 153 -12.86 0.92 -35.05
CA LEU A 153 -11.68 1.76 -34.87
C LEU A 153 -11.08 2.22 -36.20
N ALA A 154 -10.98 1.33 -37.18
CA ALA A 154 -10.51 1.63 -38.53
C ALA A 154 -11.44 2.59 -39.29
N ALA A 155 -12.72 2.66 -38.92
CA ALA A 155 -13.67 3.62 -39.46
C ALA A 155 -13.49 5.05 -38.91
N LEU A 156 -12.73 5.23 -37.82
CA LEU A 156 -12.42 6.55 -37.28
C LEU A 156 -11.37 7.28 -38.14
N PRO A 157 -11.36 8.63 -38.17
CA PRO A 157 -10.38 9.39 -38.93
C PRO A 157 -8.94 9.06 -38.51
N SER A 158 -8.11 8.59 -39.45
CA SER A 158 -6.73 8.16 -39.21
C SER A 158 -5.73 9.32 -39.18
N GLY A 159 -6.02 10.37 -38.38
CA GLY A 159 -5.37 11.67 -38.50
C GLY A 159 -4.08 11.90 -37.69
N MET A 160 -3.67 11.01 -36.78
CA MET A 160 -2.45 11.23 -35.97
C MET A 160 -1.45 10.06 -36.03
N PRO A 161 -0.14 10.37 -36.18
CA PRO A 161 0.90 9.35 -36.29
C PRO A 161 1.00 8.50 -35.03
N ILE A 162 1.03 7.19 -35.27
CA ILE A 162 1.15 6.13 -34.27
C ILE A 162 2.56 6.21 -33.65
N ALA A 163 2.65 6.61 -32.38
CA ALA A 163 3.91 6.52 -31.65
C ALA A 163 4.20 5.06 -31.26
N LYS A 164 5.48 4.67 -31.33
CA LYS A 164 5.99 3.31 -31.14
C LYS A 164 5.46 2.62 -29.87
N PRO A 165 5.24 1.30 -29.93
CA PRO A 165 4.84 0.52 -28.76
C PRO A 165 5.95 0.53 -27.71
N ILE A 166 5.58 0.79 -26.46
CA ILE A 166 6.47 0.69 -25.30
C ILE A 166 6.43 -0.76 -24.81
N THR A 167 7.60 -1.37 -24.62
CA THR A 167 7.78 -2.80 -24.29
C THR A 167 7.36 -3.15 -22.84
N ASP A 168 6.88 -4.39 -22.66
CA ASP A 168 6.25 -5.00 -21.48
C ASP A 168 7.20 -5.28 -20.27
N THR A 169 8.25 -4.50 -20.04
CA THR A 169 9.23 -4.74 -18.93
C THR A 169 8.69 -4.47 -17.52
N SER A 170 7.44 -4.09 -17.39
CA SER A 170 7.01 -3.29 -16.26
C SER A 170 5.98 -3.97 -15.35
N LEU A 171 5.50 -5.15 -15.75
CA LEU A 171 4.64 -6.05 -14.98
C LEU A 171 5.47 -6.85 -13.93
N LEU A 172 6.67 -7.32 -14.30
CA LEU A 172 7.62 -7.95 -13.37
C LEU A 172 8.06 -6.98 -12.25
N VAL A 173 8.34 -5.72 -12.60
CA VAL A 173 8.73 -4.70 -11.62
C VAL A 173 7.56 -4.37 -10.70
N ALA A 174 6.33 -4.24 -11.22
CA ALA A 174 5.15 -4.06 -10.38
C ALA A 174 4.95 -5.26 -9.44
N LEU A 175 5.09 -6.49 -9.95
CA LEU A 175 4.93 -7.71 -9.16
C LEU A 175 5.97 -7.80 -8.04
N LEU A 176 7.24 -7.50 -8.31
CA LEU A 176 8.30 -7.38 -7.30
C LEU A 176 7.96 -6.34 -6.23
N ILE A 177 7.46 -5.18 -6.65
CA ILE A 177 7.06 -4.08 -5.76
C ILE A 177 5.91 -4.48 -4.82
N TYR A 178 4.99 -5.35 -5.25
CA TYR A 178 3.90 -5.85 -4.41
C TYR A 178 4.27 -7.09 -3.59
N LEU A 179 5.20 -7.92 -4.07
CA LEU A 179 5.62 -9.15 -3.40
C LEU A 179 6.52 -8.87 -2.18
N LEU A 180 7.38 -7.85 -2.25
CA LEU A 180 8.27 -7.43 -1.16
C LEU A 180 7.52 -7.03 0.12
N PRO A 181 6.48 -6.17 0.08
CA PRO A 181 5.65 -5.87 1.23
C PRO A 181 4.97 -7.12 1.80
N ALA A 182 4.43 -7.99 0.94
CA ALA A 182 3.77 -9.22 1.38
C ALA A 182 4.74 -10.17 2.11
N LEU A 183 5.96 -10.32 1.61
CA LEU A 183 7.04 -11.05 2.29
C LEU A 183 7.42 -10.38 3.61
N GLY A 184 7.44 -9.04 3.66
CA GLY A 184 7.62 -8.26 4.88
C GLY A 184 6.59 -8.60 5.96
N VAL A 185 5.30 -8.75 5.59
CA VAL A 185 4.24 -9.22 6.53
C VAL A 185 4.63 -10.55 7.11
N ALA A 186 4.88 -11.53 6.24
CA ALA A 186 5.08 -12.91 6.64
C ALA A 186 6.28 -13.05 7.59
N ALA A 187 7.33 -12.27 7.34
CA ALA A 187 8.54 -12.35 8.11
C ALA A 187 8.50 -11.61 9.45
N ALA A 188 7.64 -10.61 9.62
CA ALA A 188 7.51 -10.00 10.94
C ALA A 188 6.79 -10.89 11.96
N PHE A 189 6.13 -11.96 11.51
CA PHE A 189 5.70 -13.08 12.35
C PHE A 189 6.77 -14.16 12.53
N SER A 190 7.97 -13.97 11.97
CA SER A 190 9.07 -14.93 12.05
C SER A 190 10.16 -14.42 13.02
N SER A 191 11.28 -15.14 13.11
CA SER A 191 12.35 -14.83 14.06
C SER A 191 12.99 -13.45 13.84
N VAL A 192 13.63 -12.91 14.89
CA VAL A 192 14.37 -11.63 14.88
C VAL A 192 15.37 -11.55 13.71
N LEU A 193 16.00 -12.68 13.36
CA LEU A 193 16.95 -12.75 12.26
C LEU A 193 16.30 -12.41 10.90
N MET A 194 15.08 -12.89 10.66
CA MET A 194 14.35 -12.58 9.42
C MET A 194 13.93 -11.11 9.36
N GLN A 195 13.57 -10.52 10.50
CA GLN A 195 13.26 -9.09 10.59
C GLN A 195 14.49 -8.23 10.22
N GLN A 196 15.69 -8.60 10.69
CA GLN A 196 16.93 -7.91 10.33
C GLN A 196 17.26 -8.00 8.84
N LEU A 197 17.09 -9.19 8.24
CA LEU A 197 17.37 -9.41 6.81
C LEU A 197 16.45 -8.59 5.89
N LEU A 198 15.20 -8.34 6.32
CA LEU A 198 14.22 -7.61 5.52
C LEU A 198 14.16 -6.12 5.82
N PHE A 199 14.74 -5.67 6.94
CA PHE A 199 14.77 -4.26 7.31
C PHE A 199 15.42 -3.39 6.23
N ALA A 200 16.62 -3.76 5.76
CA ALA A 200 17.35 -2.99 4.76
C ALA A 200 16.60 -2.83 3.41
N PRO A 201 16.07 -3.91 2.77
CA PRO A 201 15.32 -3.75 1.53
C PRO A 201 14.00 -2.98 1.72
N LEU A 202 13.32 -3.15 2.85
CA LEU A 202 12.14 -2.35 3.19
C LEU A 202 12.52 -0.87 3.32
N ALA A 203 13.59 -0.56 4.04
CA ALA A 203 14.10 0.80 4.29
C ALA A 203 14.38 1.59 2.99
N LEU A 204 14.87 0.90 1.96
CA LEU A 204 15.22 1.49 0.68
C LEU A 204 14.04 1.68 -0.27
N LEU A 205 12.87 1.08 0.03
CA LEU A 205 11.74 1.00 -0.90
C LEU A 205 11.23 2.37 -1.38
N PRO A 206 11.07 3.41 -0.52
CA PRO A 206 10.68 4.74 -0.98
C PRO A 206 11.69 5.38 -1.94
N GLY A 207 12.99 5.22 -1.65
CA GLY A 207 14.06 5.75 -2.50
C GLY A 207 14.10 5.04 -3.86
N VAL A 208 13.95 3.71 -3.85
CA VAL A 208 13.82 2.91 -5.08
C VAL A 208 12.60 3.36 -5.87
N ALA A 209 11.42 3.52 -5.24
CA ALA A 209 10.22 3.99 -5.93
C ALA A 209 10.42 5.36 -6.58
N LEU A 210 11.07 6.30 -5.89
CA LEU A 210 11.41 7.61 -6.45
C LEU A 210 12.38 7.52 -7.65
N LEU A 211 13.42 6.69 -7.54
CA LEU A 211 14.36 6.44 -8.63
C LEU A 211 13.66 5.80 -9.83
N LEU A 212 12.77 4.82 -9.62
CA LEU A 212 11.98 4.20 -10.69
C LEU A 212 11.11 5.24 -11.41
N ALA A 213 10.39 6.08 -10.67
CA ALA A 213 9.58 7.15 -11.23
C ALA A 213 10.41 8.19 -12.00
N ARG A 214 11.63 8.50 -11.52
CA ARG A 214 12.51 9.50 -12.14
C ARG A 214 13.26 8.99 -13.36
N CYS A 215 13.78 7.77 -13.31
CA CYS A 215 14.59 7.16 -14.38
C CYS A 215 13.71 6.59 -15.49
N TRP A 216 12.50 6.12 -15.15
CA TRP A 216 11.55 5.53 -16.08
C TRP A 216 10.17 6.19 -15.99
N PRO A 217 10.06 7.51 -16.21
CA PRO A 217 8.80 8.25 -16.07
C PRO A 217 7.73 7.82 -17.08
N VAL A 218 8.14 7.15 -18.16
CA VAL A 218 7.23 6.54 -19.15
C VAL A 218 6.48 5.35 -18.56
N HIS A 219 7.09 4.64 -17.60
CA HIS A 219 6.52 3.41 -17.04
C HIS A 219 5.96 3.62 -15.64
N PHE A 220 6.54 4.52 -14.84
CA PHE A 220 6.20 4.67 -13.43
C PHE A 220 5.81 6.10 -13.11
N GLN A 221 4.85 6.24 -12.22
CA GLN A 221 4.43 7.50 -11.61
C GLN A 221 4.21 7.27 -10.13
N LEU A 222 4.44 8.27 -9.28
CA LEU A 222 4.19 8.10 -7.86
C LEU A 222 2.68 8.16 -7.59
N ALA A 223 2.04 9.26 -7.95
CA ALA A 223 0.62 9.50 -7.81
C ALA A 223 0.13 10.15 -9.09
N GLY A 224 -0.51 9.38 -9.96
CA GLY A 224 -0.83 9.86 -11.29
C GLY A 224 -2.30 10.08 -11.54
N ARG A 225 -2.54 10.58 -12.75
CA ARG A 225 -3.88 10.80 -13.26
C ARG A 225 -4.39 9.48 -13.82
N GLU A 226 -5.64 9.15 -13.50
CA GLU A 226 -6.32 7.99 -14.07
C GLU A 226 -6.22 8.01 -15.60
N GLY A 227 -5.82 6.86 -16.16
CA GLY A 227 -5.66 6.68 -17.61
C GLY A 227 -4.26 6.90 -18.17
N SER A 228 -3.27 7.32 -17.37
CA SER A 228 -1.91 7.58 -17.90
C SER A 228 -1.14 6.32 -18.37
N GLY A 229 -1.64 5.13 -18.05
CA GLY A 229 -1.00 3.85 -18.39
C GLY A 229 0.34 3.58 -17.71
N ARG A 230 0.75 4.41 -16.74
CA ARG A 230 1.93 4.23 -15.89
C ARG A 230 1.54 3.50 -14.61
N ALA A 231 2.42 2.68 -14.02
CA ALA A 231 2.13 2.09 -12.70
C ALA A 231 2.25 3.19 -11.68
N GLU A 232 1.26 3.24 -10.82
CA GLU A 232 1.29 4.01 -9.60
C GLU A 232 2.15 3.28 -8.57
N LEU A 233 3.16 3.97 -8.07
CA LEU A 233 4.04 3.49 -7.00
C LEU A 233 3.52 3.88 -5.61
N ALA A 234 2.65 4.88 -5.50
CA ALA A 234 2.06 5.29 -4.23
C ALA A 234 1.33 4.15 -3.50
N PRO A 235 0.54 3.28 -4.13
CA PRO A 235 -0.09 2.15 -3.45
C PRO A 235 0.93 1.21 -2.83
N ALA A 236 2.06 0.97 -3.51
CA ALA A 236 3.11 0.13 -2.97
C ALA A 236 3.81 0.77 -1.77
N MET A 237 4.03 2.08 -1.79
CA MET A 237 4.57 2.85 -0.66
C MET A 237 3.57 2.90 0.52
N LEU A 238 2.27 3.04 0.23
CA LEU A 238 1.18 3.00 1.21
C LEU A 238 1.05 1.62 1.86
N LEU A 239 1.12 0.57 1.04
CA LEU A 239 1.07 -0.82 1.52
C LEU A 239 2.32 -1.12 2.36
N SER A 240 3.53 -0.81 1.90
CA SER A 240 4.75 -1.06 2.70
C SER A 240 4.79 -0.24 4.00
N GLY A 241 4.33 1.02 3.97
CA GLY A 241 4.29 1.91 5.14
C GLY A 241 3.26 1.51 6.17
N GLY A 242 2.03 1.23 5.73
CA GLY A 242 0.98 0.79 6.64
C GLY A 242 1.27 -0.58 7.23
N LEU A 243 1.93 -1.45 6.48
CA LEU A 243 2.29 -2.81 6.87
C LEU A 243 3.47 -2.82 7.85
N ALA A 244 4.50 -1.99 7.62
CA ALA A 244 5.54 -1.76 8.63
C ALA A 244 4.96 -1.18 9.94
N CYS A 245 3.95 -0.32 9.85
CA CYS A 245 3.20 0.15 11.02
C CYS A 245 2.42 -0.98 11.71
N THR A 246 1.70 -1.84 10.98
CA THR A 246 0.99 -2.96 11.61
C THR A 246 1.95 -3.91 12.32
N LEU A 247 3.13 -4.13 11.77
CA LEU A 247 4.13 -5.02 12.37
C LEU A 247 4.77 -4.42 13.62
N LEU A 248 4.94 -3.11 13.67
CA LEU A 248 5.46 -2.40 14.85
C LEU A 248 4.44 -2.16 15.94
N LEU A 249 3.15 -2.19 15.60
CA LEU A 249 2.08 -2.18 16.59
C LEU A 249 1.90 -3.54 17.26
N VAL A 250 2.45 -4.60 16.67
CA VAL A 250 2.40 -5.96 17.23
C VAL A 250 3.60 -6.26 18.13
N THR A 251 4.75 -5.59 17.95
CA THR A 251 5.87 -5.74 18.89
C THR A 251 5.70 -4.82 20.11
N PRO A 252 5.56 -5.38 21.33
CA PRO A 252 5.50 -4.59 22.55
C PRO A 252 6.87 -3.96 22.80
N TYR A 253 7.04 -2.69 22.43
CA TYR A 253 8.13 -1.85 22.96
C TYR A 253 7.55 -0.89 24.00
N PRO A 254 7.16 -1.39 25.18
CA PRO A 254 6.65 -0.54 26.24
C PRO A 254 7.74 0.44 26.71
N GLY A 255 7.34 1.63 27.17
CA GLY A 255 8.24 2.73 27.54
C GLY A 255 8.83 3.54 26.38
N LEU A 256 8.60 3.14 25.13
CA LEU A 256 9.08 3.91 23.97
C LEU A 256 8.27 5.22 23.84
N ALA A 257 8.95 6.36 23.88
CA ALA A 257 8.31 7.67 23.73
C ALA A 257 7.89 7.93 22.26
N TRP A 258 6.81 7.27 21.84
CA TRP A 258 6.32 7.23 20.46
C TRP A 258 6.08 8.61 19.84
N TYR A 259 5.68 9.60 20.63
CA TYR A 259 5.44 10.96 20.15
C TYR A 259 6.74 11.67 19.74
N TRP A 260 7.85 11.44 20.45
CA TRP A 260 9.16 11.95 20.03
C TRP A 260 9.64 11.28 18.75
N LEU A 261 9.40 9.98 18.59
CA LEU A 261 9.73 9.26 17.36
C LEU A 261 8.87 9.70 16.18
N ALA A 262 7.58 9.93 16.40
CA ALA A 262 6.69 10.48 15.37
C ALA A 262 7.13 11.90 14.97
N ALA A 263 7.52 12.72 15.95
CA ALA A 263 8.06 14.06 15.69
C ALA A 263 9.40 13.99 14.95
N ALA A 264 10.32 13.12 15.36
CA ALA A 264 11.60 12.91 14.69
C ALA A 264 11.41 12.36 13.26
N ALA A 265 10.39 11.54 13.04
CA ALA A 265 10.04 11.00 11.73
C ALA A 265 9.54 12.08 10.75
N LEU A 266 9.01 13.21 11.22
CA LEU A 266 8.58 14.29 10.34
C LEU A 266 9.73 14.80 9.47
N LEU A 267 10.95 14.89 10.00
CA LEU A 267 12.10 15.39 9.24
C LEU A 267 12.44 14.53 8.00
N PRO A 268 12.72 13.20 8.11
CA PRO A 268 12.97 12.36 6.95
C PRO A 268 11.74 12.26 6.04
N THR A 269 10.52 12.29 6.59
CA THR A 269 9.29 12.33 5.78
C THR A 269 9.23 13.58 4.90
N LEU A 270 9.41 14.77 5.50
CA LEU A 270 9.40 16.03 4.77
C LEU A 270 10.54 16.10 3.74
N LEU A 271 11.71 15.54 4.06
CA LEU A 271 12.84 15.47 3.13
C LEU A 271 12.53 14.57 1.92
N LEU A 272 11.92 13.41 2.15
CA LEU A 272 11.47 12.53 1.06
C LEU A 272 10.37 13.16 0.21
N ILE A 273 9.42 13.87 0.83
CA ILE A 273 8.38 14.62 0.11
C ILE A 273 8.99 15.75 -0.71
N ALA A 274 9.93 16.52 -0.15
CA ALA A 274 10.63 17.59 -0.85
C ALA A 274 11.42 17.04 -2.04
N LEU A 275 12.13 15.93 -1.85
CA LEU A 275 12.84 15.22 -2.91
C LEU A 275 11.87 14.73 -3.99
N ALA A 276 10.74 14.13 -3.61
CA ALA A 276 9.71 13.70 -4.54
C ALA A 276 9.11 14.87 -5.34
N ALA A 277 8.81 15.99 -4.68
CA ALA A 277 8.30 17.20 -5.32
C ALA A 277 9.32 17.88 -6.24
N ALA A 278 10.61 17.76 -5.92
CA ALA A 278 11.71 18.24 -6.76
C ALA A 278 11.85 17.39 -8.03
N LEU A 279 11.80 16.06 -7.89
CA LEU A 279 11.99 15.11 -8.98
C LEU A 279 10.75 14.91 -9.86
N LEU A 280 9.55 15.05 -9.29
CA LEU A 280 8.28 14.70 -9.93
C LEU A 280 7.28 15.87 -9.79
N PRO A 281 7.00 16.62 -10.87
CA PRO A 281 6.10 17.78 -10.85
C PRO A 281 4.68 17.43 -10.39
N GLU A 282 4.25 16.19 -10.65
CA GLU A 282 2.91 15.67 -10.31
C GLU A 282 2.65 15.68 -8.80
N VAL A 283 3.69 15.49 -7.99
CA VAL A 283 3.62 15.45 -6.52
C VAL A 283 3.34 16.82 -5.91
N ARG A 284 3.66 17.92 -6.60
CA ARG A 284 3.53 19.30 -6.07
C ARG A 284 2.09 19.72 -5.80
N ARG A 285 1.11 18.95 -6.28
CA ARG A 285 -0.31 19.19 -5.99
C ARG A 285 -0.59 18.82 -4.53
N ILE A 286 -1.44 19.61 -3.86
CA ILE A 286 -1.82 19.38 -2.45
C ILE A 286 -2.25 17.93 -2.19
N GLY A 287 -3.03 17.33 -3.11
CA GLY A 287 -3.43 15.92 -3.00
C GLY A 287 -2.26 14.93 -3.03
N GLY A 288 -1.23 15.18 -3.84
CA GLY A 288 -0.04 14.33 -3.91
C GLY A 288 0.82 14.46 -2.65
N ILE A 289 1.00 15.68 -2.15
CA ILE A 289 1.70 15.94 -0.87
C ILE A 289 0.97 15.27 0.29
N ALA A 290 -0.35 15.44 0.38
CA ALA A 290 -1.16 14.84 1.45
C ALA A 290 -1.10 13.31 1.41
N LEU A 291 -1.19 12.71 0.22
CA LEU A 291 -1.08 11.26 0.04
C LEU A 291 0.30 10.74 0.46
N LEU A 292 1.38 11.45 0.10
CA LEU A 292 2.73 11.08 0.52
C LEU A 292 2.96 11.27 2.01
N LEU A 293 2.43 12.34 2.61
CA LEU A 293 2.53 12.56 4.04
C LEU A 293 1.82 11.44 4.81
N ALA A 294 0.61 11.07 4.38
CA ALA A 294 -0.17 10.00 4.98
C ALA A 294 0.51 8.62 4.88
N SER A 295 1.35 8.39 3.86
CA SER A 295 2.06 7.13 3.65
C SER A 295 3.46 7.09 4.27
N LEU A 296 4.23 8.17 4.12
CA LEU A 296 5.63 8.24 4.52
C LEU A 296 5.82 8.53 6.00
N LEU A 297 4.90 9.26 6.65
CA LEU A 297 5.00 9.53 8.08
C LEU A 297 4.97 8.23 8.90
N PRO A 298 3.93 7.38 8.80
CA PRO A 298 3.91 6.10 9.50
C PRO A 298 5.11 5.22 9.15
N TYR A 299 5.48 5.18 7.87
CA TYR A 299 6.66 4.44 7.41
C TYR A 299 7.97 4.91 8.07
N CYS A 300 8.22 6.23 8.13
CA CYS A 300 9.43 6.77 8.72
C CYS A 300 9.44 6.57 10.24
N THR A 301 8.30 6.74 10.92
CA THR A 301 8.18 6.41 12.35
C THR A 301 8.53 4.96 12.59
N ALA A 302 8.00 4.07 11.74
CA ALA A 302 8.25 2.66 11.82
C ALA A 302 9.74 2.31 11.70
N LEU A 303 10.38 2.87 10.68
CA LEU A 303 11.79 2.67 10.39
C LEU A 303 12.69 3.17 11.52
N LEU A 304 12.35 4.30 12.16
CA LEU A 304 13.11 4.82 13.29
C LEU A 304 12.98 3.94 14.54
N ILE A 305 11.79 3.38 14.82
CA ILE A 305 11.62 2.43 15.93
C ILE A 305 12.50 1.20 15.70
N GLN A 306 12.43 0.59 14.51
CA GLN A 306 13.23 -0.58 14.18
C GLN A 306 14.74 -0.27 14.21
N ALA A 307 15.16 0.88 13.66
CA ALA A 307 16.55 1.31 13.74
C ALA A 307 17.01 1.48 15.20
N ASN A 308 16.16 2.04 16.07
CA ASN A 308 16.47 2.20 17.49
C ASN A 308 16.72 0.85 18.19
N VAL A 309 15.98 -0.19 17.81
CA VAL A 309 16.09 -1.53 18.41
C VAL A 309 17.20 -2.35 17.78
N ILE A 310 17.21 -2.49 16.45
CA ILE A 310 18.16 -3.34 15.71
C ILE A 310 19.61 -2.88 15.88
N PHE A 311 19.84 -1.57 15.91
CA PHE A 311 21.20 -1.01 16.06
C PHE A 311 21.58 -0.74 17.53
N ALA A 312 20.78 -1.19 18.50
CA ALA A 312 21.14 -1.09 19.91
C ALA A 312 22.31 -2.04 20.22
N SER A 313 23.46 -1.49 20.58
CA SER A 313 24.69 -2.25 20.88
C SER A 313 25.01 -2.36 22.38
N GLY A 314 24.19 -1.74 23.24
CA GLY A 314 24.40 -1.76 24.68
C GLY A 314 23.95 -3.08 25.32
N THR A 315 24.71 -3.54 26.31
CA THR A 315 24.23 -4.59 27.22
C THR A 315 23.04 -4.06 28.02
N PRO A 316 21.95 -4.83 28.17
CA PRO A 316 20.80 -4.37 28.93
C PRO A 316 21.16 -4.14 30.39
N GLN A 317 20.66 -3.05 30.96
CA GLN A 317 20.68 -2.82 32.40
C GLN A 317 19.55 -3.62 33.04
N LEU A 318 19.89 -4.50 33.98
CA LEU A 318 18.91 -5.35 34.65
C LEU A 318 18.44 -4.66 35.93
N TYR A 319 17.14 -4.43 36.02
CA TYR A 319 16.51 -3.88 37.22
C TYR A 319 15.72 -5.00 37.91
N PRO A 320 16.06 -5.37 39.16
CA PRO A 320 15.22 -6.24 39.96
C PRO A 320 13.98 -5.46 40.38
N VAL A 321 12.81 -5.99 40.07
CA VAL A 321 11.50 -5.38 40.32
C VAL A 321 10.62 -6.37 41.03
N THR A 322 9.94 -5.92 42.07
CA THR A 322 8.94 -6.73 42.77
C THR A 322 7.62 -6.70 41.99
N VAL A 323 6.98 -7.86 41.89
CA VAL A 323 5.63 -7.98 41.36
C VAL A 323 4.66 -7.51 42.44
N ASP A 324 4.07 -6.34 42.28
CA ASP A 324 3.14 -5.79 43.27
C ASP A 324 1.79 -6.49 43.21
N ASN A 325 1.32 -6.78 42.00
CA ASN A 325 0.05 -7.45 41.79
C ASN A 325 0.04 -8.27 40.50
N THR A 326 -0.81 -9.29 40.48
CA THR A 326 -1.07 -10.11 39.30
C THR A 326 -2.57 -10.17 39.07
N TYR A 327 -3.03 -9.86 37.87
CA TYR A 327 -4.45 -9.94 37.58
C TYR A 327 -4.73 -10.55 36.21
N LEU A 328 -5.86 -11.25 36.12
CA LEU A 328 -6.34 -11.85 34.88
C LEU A 328 -7.22 -10.85 34.14
N GLN A 329 -6.72 -10.32 33.03
CA GLN A 329 -7.54 -9.52 32.14
C GLN A 329 -8.36 -10.46 31.25
N HIS A 330 -9.69 -10.44 31.42
CA HIS A 330 -10.64 -11.30 30.71
C HIS A 330 -11.11 -10.72 29.36
N SER A 331 -10.30 -9.90 28.70
CA SER A 331 -10.66 -9.27 27.43
C SER A 331 -10.37 -10.20 26.25
N ARG A 332 -11.39 -10.95 25.79
CA ARG A 332 -11.34 -11.81 24.58
C ARG A 332 -10.18 -12.83 24.55
N GLY A 333 -9.77 -13.26 25.73
CA GLY A 333 -8.66 -14.17 26.00
C GLY A 333 -8.26 -13.98 27.47
N VAL A 334 -7.73 -15.02 28.11
CA VAL A 334 -7.18 -14.89 29.47
C VAL A 334 -5.71 -14.50 29.33
N HIS A 335 -5.40 -13.24 29.64
CA HIS A 335 -4.04 -12.71 29.69
C HIS A 335 -3.69 -12.38 31.13
N VAL A 336 -2.55 -12.88 31.61
CA VAL A 336 -2.02 -12.49 32.93
C VAL A 336 -1.25 -11.20 32.74
N ARG A 337 -1.62 -10.20 33.54
CA ARG A 337 -0.91 -8.94 33.65
C ARG A 337 -0.24 -8.83 35.01
N LEU A 338 0.99 -8.30 35.00
CA LEU A 338 1.77 -8.01 36.18
C LEU A 338 1.83 -6.50 36.36
N VAL A 339 1.39 -6.04 37.53
CA VAL A 339 1.71 -4.69 38.00
C VAL A 339 3.05 -4.81 38.68
N LEU A 340 4.06 -4.20 38.08
CA LEU A 340 5.40 -4.17 38.62
C LEU A 340 5.56 -2.91 39.49
N GLY A 341 6.32 -3.00 40.59
CA GLY A 341 6.66 -1.85 41.44
C GLY A 341 7.55 -0.83 40.70
N ALA A 342 8.11 0.18 41.35
CA ALA A 342 8.96 1.17 40.64
C ALA A 342 10.31 0.58 40.19
N TRP A 343 10.80 0.95 38.99
CA TRP A 343 12.16 0.64 38.53
C TRP A 343 12.71 1.68 37.56
N GLY A 344 14.04 1.76 37.46
CA GLY A 344 14.73 2.49 36.39
C GLY A 344 14.10 3.84 36.03
N SER A 345 13.58 3.93 34.80
CA SER A 345 12.91 5.13 34.25
C SER A 345 11.41 5.21 34.53
N GLU A 346 10.80 4.21 35.15
CA GLU A 346 9.36 4.10 35.43
C GLU A 346 9.09 4.17 36.95
N PRO A 347 9.06 5.38 37.54
CA PRO A 347 8.92 5.55 38.99
C PRO A 347 7.54 5.20 39.53
N ALA A 348 6.51 5.13 38.67
CA ALA A 348 5.15 4.75 39.05
C ALA A 348 4.90 3.24 38.94
N GLY A 349 5.88 2.47 38.46
CA GLY A 349 5.67 1.13 37.96
C GLY A 349 4.97 1.11 36.60
N ASP A 350 4.83 -0.07 36.00
CA ASP A 350 4.12 -0.27 34.73
C ASP A 350 3.36 -1.60 34.75
N ASP A 351 2.32 -1.65 33.92
CA ASP A 351 1.46 -2.81 33.75
C ASP A 351 1.90 -3.61 32.52
N LEU A 352 2.56 -4.74 32.79
CA LEU A 352 3.22 -5.55 31.77
C LEU A 352 2.47 -6.85 31.53
N ALA A 353 2.24 -7.12 30.25
CA ALA A 353 1.73 -8.41 29.80
C ALA A 353 2.87 -9.42 29.77
N MET A 354 2.63 -10.61 30.33
CA MET A 354 3.65 -11.64 30.39
C MET A 354 3.55 -12.64 29.23
N PRO A 355 4.69 -13.18 28.75
CA PRO A 355 4.72 -14.38 27.92
C PRO A 355 4.03 -15.55 28.64
N ARG A 356 3.32 -16.39 27.87
CA ARG A 356 2.60 -17.56 28.42
C ARG A 356 3.48 -18.53 29.19
N GLU A 357 4.76 -18.60 28.86
CA GLU A 357 5.72 -19.52 29.47
C GLU A 357 6.02 -19.20 30.95
N LEU A 358 5.83 -17.93 31.34
CA LEU A 358 6.03 -17.49 32.72
C LEU A 358 4.73 -17.54 33.53
N ILE A 359 3.58 -17.73 32.87
CA ILE A 359 2.26 -17.76 33.52
C ILE A 359 2.20 -18.98 34.46
N GLY A 360 2.00 -18.70 35.75
CA GLY A 360 1.85 -19.72 36.80
C GLY A 360 3.08 -19.90 37.70
N ASN A 361 4.24 -19.36 37.32
CA ASN A 361 5.48 -19.46 38.11
C ASN A 361 5.84 -18.17 38.86
N VAL A 362 5.07 -17.10 38.64
CA VAL A 362 5.34 -15.77 39.20
C VAL A 362 4.05 -15.22 39.82
N GLY A 363 4.12 -14.84 41.09
CA GLY A 363 3.04 -14.24 41.87
C GLY A 363 3.43 -12.91 42.53
N PRO A 364 2.48 -12.25 43.21
CA PRO A 364 2.76 -11.03 43.96
C PRO A 364 3.83 -11.28 45.03
N GLY A 365 4.80 -10.37 45.14
CA GLY A 365 5.96 -10.47 46.04
C GLY A 365 7.20 -11.08 45.41
N ASP A 366 7.07 -11.80 44.30
CA ASP A 366 8.22 -12.35 43.58
C ASP A 366 9.05 -11.23 42.94
N LYS A 367 10.34 -11.51 42.73
CA LYS A 367 11.27 -10.59 42.06
C LYS A 367 11.50 -11.03 40.62
N LEU A 368 11.28 -10.11 39.70
CA LEU A 368 11.61 -10.25 38.28
C LEU A 368 12.72 -9.30 37.89
N CYS A 369 13.47 -9.63 36.84
CA CYS A 369 14.40 -8.70 36.24
C CYS A 369 13.79 -8.11 34.96
N VAL A 370 13.71 -6.77 34.93
CA VAL A 370 13.39 -6.01 33.72
C VAL A 370 14.71 -5.65 33.04
N ALA A 371 14.87 -6.07 31.79
CA ALA A 371 16.02 -5.73 30.97
C ALA A 371 15.74 -4.44 30.22
N GLN A 372 16.37 -3.34 30.64
CA GLN A 372 16.28 -2.06 29.97
C GLN A 372 17.42 -1.90 28.97
N TYR A 373 17.07 -1.64 27.72
CA TYR A 373 18.01 -1.41 26.63
C TYR A 373 18.08 0.07 26.32
N GLN A 374 19.30 0.58 26.14
CA GLN A 374 19.52 1.89 25.55
C GLN A 374 19.49 1.72 24.03
N GLY A 375 18.42 2.19 23.38
CA GLY A 375 18.29 2.13 21.93
C GLY A 375 19.33 2.98 21.20
N ALA A 376 19.56 2.69 19.92
CA ALA A 376 20.56 3.37 19.08
C ALA A 376 20.32 4.88 18.94
N LEU A 377 19.07 5.33 19.06
CA LEU A 377 18.68 6.74 19.01
C LEU A 377 18.63 7.39 20.40
N GLY A 378 19.16 6.72 21.43
CA GLY A 378 19.08 7.15 22.83
C GLY A 378 17.69 6.96 23.46
N LEU A 379 16.79 6.26 22.76
CA LEU A 379 15.45 5.99 23.25
C LEU A 379 15.44 4.61 23.93
N GLY A 380 15.16 4.63 25.23
CA GLY A 380 15.02 3.41 26.02
C GLY A 380 13.84 2.57 25.55
N TRP A 381 14.03 1.26 25.60
CA TRP A 381 12.98 0.25 25.49
C TRP A 381 13.32 -0.88 26.44
N TYR A 382 12.35 -1.70 26.83
CA TYR A 382 12.61 -2.72 27.83
C TYR A 382 11.87 -4.02 27.55
N GLU A 383 12.44 -5.13 28.02
CA GLU A 383 11.86 -6.47 27.99
C GLU A 383 11.63 -6.95 29.42
N ALA A 384 10.41 -7.40 29.71
CA ALA A 384 10.07 -8.04 30.97
C ALA A 384 10.14 -9.57 30.83
N GLY A 385 10.52 -10.27 31.91
CA GLY A 385 10.31 -11.72 32.00
C GLY A 385 11.56 -12.59 32.09
N ARG A 386 12.62 -12.13 32.74
CA ARG A 386 13.71 -13.04 33.16
C ARG A 386 13.73 -13.14 34.68
N VAL A 387 13.78 -14.37 35.20
CA VAL A 387 14.07 -14.61 36.61
C VAL A 387 15.47 -14.06 36.88
N CYS A 388 15.63 -13.19 37.87
CA CYS A 388 16.94 -12.65 38.22
C CYS A 388 17.88 -13.80 38.58
N ALA A 389 19.07 -13.83 37.97
CA ALA A 389 20.03 -14.91 38.17
C ALA A 389 20.69 -14.92 39.57
N SER A 390 20.26 -14.07 40.51
CA SER A 390 20.97 -13.79 41.75
C SER A 390 20.68 -14.73 42.92
N ASP A 391 19.74 -15.67 42.82
CA ASP A 391 19.31 -16.51 43.97
C ASP A 391 19.32 -18.03 43.70
N ARG A 392 20.30 -18.55 42.94
CA ARG A 392 20.59 -20.00 42.92
C ARG A 392 21.92 -20.34 43.57
#